data_AF-A0A1A8XEL6-F1
#
_entry.id   AF-A0A1A8XEL6-F1
#
_cell.length_a   1.000
_cell.length_b   1.000
_cell.length_c   1.000
_cell.angle_alpha   90.00
_cell.angle_beta   90.00
_cell.angle_gamma   90.00
#
_symmetry.space_group_name_H-M   'P 1'
#
loop_
_entity.id
_entity.type
_entity.pdbx_description
1 polymer ?
#
loop_
_entity_poly.entity_id
_entity_poly.type
_entity_poly.pdbx_seq_one_letter_code
_entity_poly.pdbx_strand_id
1 'polypeptide(L)'
;MKPMFPAPRPRGCARIAAAPAERDDVRKRDPLIYSPALGGRQRGVSIITAIFILLLFAALAAFMASLVSTAHITSAQDVQGARAYQAAQAGVEWGLFQLDPNGDAAALPTCFAATVLTAIPGYSVSVACTRYPGAATPYAESGRTIRIFEIVATATAIGSSPVIVERQVKARIEKCRDATITAAPYDC
;
A
#
# COMPACT_ATOMS: atom_id res chain seq x y z
N MET A 1 41.05 9.70 5.52
CA MET A 1 40.54 10.61 4.45
C MET A 1 39.07 10.30 4.19
N LYS A 2 38.19 11.30 4.24
CA LYS A 2 36.72 11.16 4.15
C LYS A 2 36.26 11.90 2.87
N PRO A 3 35.54 11.27 1.92
CA PRO A 3 35.07 11.98 0.74
C PRO A 3 33.89 12.89 1.11
N MET A 4 34.07 14.19 0.84
CA MET A 4 33.08 15.26 0.97
C MET A 4 32.15 15.19 -0.25
N PHE A 5 30.95 14.61 -0.09
CA PHE A 5 29.91 14.67 -1.12
C PHE A 5 29.16 16.01 -1.05
N PRO A 6 28.93 16.70 -2.19
CA PRO A 6 28.15 17.94 -2.21
C PRO A 6 26.65 17.66 -2.06
N ALA A 7 25.97 18.50 -1.29
CA ALA A 7 24.53 18.43 -1.02
C ALA A 7 23.67 18.73 -2.28
N PRO A 8 22.48 18.11 -2.42
CA PRO A 8 21.54 18.42 -3.48
C PRO A 8 20.87 19.79 -3.25
N ARG A 9 20.75 20.59 -4.32
CA ARG A 9 20.05 21.89 -4.32
C ARG A 9 18.54 21.69 -4.11
N PRO A 10 17.86 22.59 -3.36
CA PRO A 10 16.40 22.58 -3.28
C PRO A 10 15.80 22.93 -4.66
N ARG A 11 14.98 22.02 -5.22
CA ARG A 11 14.11 22.34 -6.35
C ARG A 11 13.06 23.33 -5.87
N GLY A 12 13.02 24.49 -6.51
CA GLY A 12 12.14 25.59 -6.16
C GLY A 12 10.67 25.18 -6.16
N CYS A 13 9.97 25.56 -5.09
CA CYS A 13 8.52 25.69 -5.09
C CYS A 13 8.14 26.69 -6.19
N ALA A 14 7.52 26.20 -7.26
CA ALA A 14 6.74 27.05 -8.14
C ALA A 14 5.64 27.70 -7.31
N ARG A 15 5.77 29.01 -7.07
CA ARG A 15 4.69 29.85 -6.57
C ARG A 15 3.58 29.84 -7.61
N ILE A 16 2.47 29.20 -7.29
CA ILE A 16 1.22 29.43 -8.02
C ILE A 16 0.83 30.88 -7.72
N ALA A 17 0.97 31.72 -8.74
CA ALA A 17 0.63 33.12 -8.69
C ALA A 17 -0.87 33.27 -8.39
N ALA A 18 -1.17 34.08 -7.37
CA ALA A 18 -2.51 34.57 -7.10
C ALA A 18 -3.03 35.31 -8.35
N ALA A 19 -4.20 34.91 -8.81
CA ALA A 19 -4.94 35.62 -9.85
C ALA A 19 -5.26 37.05 -9.38
N PRO A 20 -5.23 38.05 -10.29
CA PRO A 20 -5.53 39.43 -9.95
C PRO A 20 -7.00 39.57 -9.50
N ALA A 21 -7.21 40.43 -8.51
CA ALA A 21 -8.51 40.91 -8.12
C ALA A 21 -9.10 41.75 -9.28
N GLU A 22 -10.05 41.16 -10.00
CA GLU A 22 -10.92 41.85 -10.94
C GLU A 22 -11.75 42.89 -10.16
N ARG A 23 -11.43 44.17 -10.36
CA ARG A 23 -12.29 45.28 -9.97
C ARG A 23 -13.41 45.36 -10.99
N ASP A 24 -14.48 44.63 -10.76
CA ASP A 24 -15.72 44.86 -11.49
C ASP A 24 -16.55 45.95 -10.81
N ASP A 25 -16.65 47.01 -11.60
CA ASP A 25 -17.44 48.24 -11.50
C ASP A 25 -18.73 48.06 -10.69
N VAL A 26 -18.78 48.76 -9.54
CA VAL A 26 -20.03 49.07 -8.83
C VAL A 26 -20.81 50.04 -9.72
N ARG A 27 -21.50 49.54 -10.74
CA ARG A 27 -22.36 50.35 -11.58
C ARG A 27 -23.71 49.69 -11.77
N LYS A 28 -24.67 50.32 -11.09
CA LYS A 28 -26.11 50.36 -11.38
C LYS A 28 -26.88 49.09 -10.99
N ARG A 29 -27.53 49.24 -9.83
CA ARG A 29 -28.68 48.46 -9.39
C ARG A 29 -29.75 48.50 -10.47
N ASP A 30 -29.86 47.44 -11.26
CA ASP A 30 -31.12 47.07 -11.87
C ASP A 30 -31.79 46.04 -10.95
N PRO A 31 -32.81 46.43 -10.16
CA PRO A 31 -33.62 45.48 -9.46
C PRO A 31 -34.48 44.80 -10.53
N LEU A 32 -34.03 43.64 -11.03
CA LEU A 32 -34.99 42.67 -11.53
C LEU A 32 -35.74 42.15 -10.31
N ILE A 33 -36.78 42.91 -9.99
CA ILE A 33 -37.87 42.62 -9.09
C ILE A 33 -38.33 41.20 -9.43
N TYR A 34 -37.95 40.22 -8.62
CA TYR A 34 -38.77 39.05 -8.41
C TYR A 34 -40.06 39.59 -7.79
N SER A 35 -41.07 39.84 -8.62
CA SER A 35 -42.41 40.20 -8.19
C SER A 35 -43.14 38.89 -7.85
N PRO A 36 -43.21 38.44 -6.57
CA PRO A 36 -44.23 37.48 -6.23
C PRO A 36 -45.55 38.25 -6.23
N ALA A 37 -46.39 37.99 -7.21
CA ALA A 37 -47.80 38.31 -7.10
C ALA A 37 -48.36 37.56 -5.88
N LEU A 38 -48.55 38.28 -4.77
CA LEU A 38 -49.35 37.80 -3.65
C LEU A 38 -50.83 37.81 -4.10
N GLY A 39 -51.40 36.64 -4.33
CA GLY A 39 -52.79 36.52 -4.75
C GLY A 39 -53.38 35.14 -4.51
N GLY A 40 -53.70 34.83 -3.24
CA GLY A 40 -54.55 33.70 -2.89
C GLY A 40 -54.27 33.11 -1.52
N ARG A 41 -55.19 33.31 -0.56
CA ARG A 41 -55.19 32.61 0.74
C ARG A 41 -55.53 31.14 0.54
N GLN A 42 -54.52 30.33 0.18
CA GLN A 42 -54.54 28.88 0.39
C GLN A 42 -53.48 28.55 1.46
N ARG A 43 -53.95 28.44 2.71
CA ARG A 43 -53.10 28.33 3.92
C ARG A 43 -52.91 26.91 4.44
N GLY A 44 -53.16 25.86 3.64
CA GLY A 44 -53.12 24.48 4.13
C GLY A 44 -51.97 23.62 3.58
N VAL A 45 -51.81 23.59 2.25
CA VAL A 45 -51.01 22.53 1.59
C VAL A 45 -49.52 22.87 1.49
N SER A 46 -49.16 24.14 1.29
CA SER A 46 -47.75 24.52 1.03
C SER A 46 -46.80 24.30 2.20
N ILE A 47 -47.28 24.31 3.44
CA ILE A 47 -46.42 24.10 4.61
C ILE A 47 -46.06 22.62 4.78
N ILE A 48 -47.02 21.74 4.50
CA ILE A 48 -46.85 20.29 4.58
C ILE A 48 -45.86 19.83 3.49
N THR A 49 -45.98 20.37 2.27
CA THR A 49 -45.05 20.05 1.17
C THR A 49 -43.64 20.57 1.44
N ALA A 50 -43.49 21.77 2.00
CA ALA A 50 -42.18 22.32 2.36
C ALA A 50 -41.46 21.45 3.40
N ILE A 51 -42.17 21.02 4.45
CA ILE A 51 -41.60 20.12 5.48
C ILE A 51 -41.21 18.78 4.86
N PHE A 52 -42.06 18.21 4.00
CA PHE A 52 -41.75 16.96 3.32
C PHE A 52 -40.47 17.05 2.48
N ILE A 53 -40.31 18.13 1.71
CA ILE A 53 -39.11 18.38 0.91
C ILE A 53 -37.87 18.52 1.79
N LEU A 54 -37.97 19.23 2.93
CA LEU A 54 -36.86 19.35 3.88
C LEU A 54 -36.45 18.00 4.46
N LEU A 55 -37.41 17.16 4.84
CA LEU A 55 -37.13 15.81 5.36
C LEU A 55 -36.51 14.91 4.29
N LEU A 56 -36.95 15.02 3.04
CA LEU A 56 -36.37 14.29 1.91
C LEU A 56 -34.89 14.69 1.70
N PHE A 57 -34.59 15.99 1.66
CA PHE A 57 -33.22 16.48 1.52
C PHE A 57 -32.35 16.09 2.72
N ALA A 58 -32.89 16.16 3.94
CA ALA A 58 -32.20 15.71 5.14
C ALA A 58 -31.83 14.22 5.05
N ALA A 59 -32.77 13.37 4.62
CA ALA A 59 -32.53 11.94 4.44
C ALA A 59 -31.45 11.67 3.37
N LEU A 60 -31.50 12.38 2.24
CA LEU A 60 -30.50 12.22 1.17
C LEU A 60 -29.12 12.70 1.59
N ALA A 61 -29.03 13.83 2.30
CA ALA A 61 -27.78 14.34 2.86
C ALA A 61 -27.18 13.36 3.89
N ALA A 62 -28.02 12.81 4.78
CA ALA A 62 -27.59 11.80 5.75
C ALA A 62 -27.08 10.52 5.08
N PHE A 63 -27.76 10.07 4.01
CA PHE A 63 -27.31 8.92 3.23
C PHE A 63 -25.97 9.19 2.51
N MET A 64 -25.77 10.36 1.93
CA MET A 64 -24.48 10.71 1.32
C MET A 64 -23.36 10.80 2.36
N ALA A 65 -23.63 11.34 3.56
CA ALA A 65 -22.65 11.39 4.64
C ALA A 65 -22.20 9.99 5.09
N SER A 66 -23.09 8.98 5.11
CA SER A 66 -22.71 7.60 5.45
C SER A 66 -21.82 6.95 4.38
N LEU A 67 -22.06 7.22 3.10
CA LEU A 67 -21.19 6.78 2.01
C LEU A 67 -19.80 7.40 2.10
N VAL A 68 -19.70 8.70 2.39
CA VAL A 68 -18.42 9.39 2.58
C VAL A 68 -17.63 8.77 3.74
N SER A 69 -18.27 8.53 4.87
CA SER A 69 -17.65 7.87 6.02
C SER A 69 -17.08 6.49 5.66
N THR A 70 -17.86 5.69 4.91
CA THR A 70 -17.44 4.36 4.46
C THR A 70 -16.27 4.44 3.48
N ALA A 71 -16.28 5.40 2.56
CA ALA A 71 -15.19 5.62 1.61
C ALA A 71 -13.85 5.93 2.31
N HIS A 72 -13.87 6.69 3.41
CA HIS A 72 -12.67 6.96 4.20
C HIS A 72 -12.08 5.68 4.83
N ILE A 73 -12.92 4.81 5.40
CA ILE A 73 -12.47 3.54 6.00
C ILE A 73 -11.85 2.62 4.95
N THR A 74 -12.50 2.47 3.80
CA THR A 74 -11.97 1.65 2.69
C THR A 74 -10.62 2.17 2.21
N SER A 75 -10.49 3.49 2.03
CA SER A 75 -9.22 4.08 1.61
C SER A 75 -8.08 3.82 2.59
N ALA A 76 -8.37 3.84 3.90
CA ALA A 76 -7.40 3.54 4.94
C ALA A 76 -6.99 2.05 4.89
N GLN A 77 -7.94 1.14 4.66
CA GLN A 77 -7.68 -0.29 4.53
C GLN A 77 -6.83 -0.61 3.29
N ASP A 78 -7.08 0.05 2.17
CA ASP A 78 -6.30 -0.13 0.94
C ASP A 78 -4.84 0.28 1.15
N VAL A 79 -4.61 1.41 1.82
CA VAL A 79 -3.26 1.88 2.16
C VAL A 79 -2.56 0.91 3.11
N GLN A 80 -3.26 0.41 4.14
CA GLN A 80 -2.70 -0.59 5.05
C GLN A 80 -2.40 -1.91 4.34
N GLY A 81 -3.23 -2.32 3.38
CA GLY A 81 -3.03 -3.49 2.54
C GLY A 81 -1.79 -3.37 1.65
N ALA A 82 -1.58 -2.21 1.03
CA ALA A 82 -0.40 -1.94 0.22
C ALA A 82 0.88 -1.97 1.06
N ARG A 83 0.86 -1.36 2.25
CA ARG A 83 1.99 -1.38 3.20
C ARG A 83 2.31 -2.79 3.69
N ALA A 84 1.29 -3.60 4.02
CA ALA A 84 1.47 -5.00 4.39
C ALA A 84 2.13 -5.81 3.26
N TYR A 85 1.75 -5.57 2.01
CA TYR A 85 2.36 -6.22 0.86
C TYR A 85 3.85 -5.86 0.72
N GLN A 86 4.19 -4.58 0.84
CA GLN A 86 5.59 -4.13 0.81
C GLN A 86 6.41 -4.68 1.98
N ALA A 87 5.81 -4.79 3.17
CA ALA A 87 6.45 -5.44 4.33
C ALA A 87 6.74 -6.93 4.07
N ALA A 88 5.79 -7.66 3.47
CA ALA A 88 5.99 -9.05 3.09
C ALA A 88 7.08 -9.20 2.01
N GLN A 89 7.11 -8.30 1.02
CA GLN A 89 8.15 -8.27 -0.01
C GLN A 89 9.55 -8.08 0.60
N ALA A 90 9.71 -7.14 1.53
CA ALA A 90 10.96 -6.96 2.26
C ALA A 90 11.35 -8.22 3.06
N GLY A 91 10.38 -8.94 3.62
CA GLY A 91 10.61 -10.23 4.28
C GLY A 91 11.13 -11.32 3.33
N VAL A 92 10.62 -11.36 2.09
CA VAL A 92 11.14 -12.27 1.05
C VAL A 92 12.56 -11.90 0.65
N GLU A 93 12.84 -10.61 0.44
CA GLU A 93 14.19 -10.13 0.08
C GLU A 93 15.21 -10.47 1.18
N TRP A 94 14.83 -10.26 2.45
CA TRP A 94 15.62 -10.70 3.59
C TRP A 94 15.82 -12.22 3.60
N GLY A 95 14.78 -13.00 3.34
CA GLY A 95 14.87 -14.46 3.29
C GLY A 95 15.75 -14.96 2.16
N LEU A 96 15.74 -14.28 1.00
CA LEU A 96 16.60 -14.62 -0.12
C LEU A 96 18.07 -14.35 0.19
N PHE A 97 18.35 -13.23 0.84
CA PHE A 97 19.69 -12.93 1.36
C PHE A 97 20.11 -13.97 2.41
N GLN A 98 19.23 -14.34 3.34
CA GLN A 98 19.56 -15.30 4.39
C GLN A 98 19.78 -16.72 3.86
N LEU A 99 19.13 -17.09 2.75
CA LEU A 99 19.29 -18.39 2.11
C LEU A 99 20.70 -18.57 1.55
N ASP A 100 21.24 -17.55 0.88
CA ASP A 100 22.57 -17.61 0.29
C ASP A 100 23.19 -16.21 0.23
N PRO A 101 23.77 -15.72 1.36
CA PRO A 101 24.18 -14.32 1.48
C PRO A 101 25.25 -13.88 0.48
N ASN A 102 26.16 -14.78 0.11
CA ASN A 102 27.32 -14.46 -0.72
C ASN A 102 27.55 -15.44 -1.89
N GLY A 103 26.86 -16.58 -1.99
CA GLY A 103 27.15 -17.57 -3.04
C GLY A 103 28.51 -18.29 -2.89
N ASP A 104 29.22 -18.05 -1.78
CA ASP A 104 30.60 -18.50 -1.57
C ASP A 104 30.70 -19.93 -1.03
N ALA A 105 29.58 -20.61 -0.75
CA ALA A 105 29.59 -21.98 -0.26
C ALA A 105 29.56 -22.97 -1.43
N ALA A 106 30.51 -23.91 -1.48
CA ALA A 106 30.54 -24.97 -2.49
C ALA A 106 29.34 -25.94 -2.40
N ALA A 107 28.80 -26.12 -1.19
CA ALA A 107 27.60 -26.91 -0.97
C ALA A 107 26.34 -26.09 -1.25
N LEU A 108 25.24 -26.78 -1.56
CA LEU A 108 23.94 -26.13 -1.68
C LEU A 108 23.53 -25.50 -0.34
N PRO A 109 22.90 -24.32 -0.37
CA PRO A 109 22.40 -23.69 0.84
C PRO A 109 21.34 -24.56 1.52
N THR A 110 21.20 -24.37 2.83
CA THR A 110 20.12 -24.95 3.63
C THR A 110 19.12 -23.87 4.00
N CYS A 111 17.85 -24.25 4.14
CA CYS A 111 16.86 -23.30 4.63
C CYS A 111 17.20 -22.85 6.05
N PHE A 112 17.08 -21.55 6.30
CA PHE A 112 17.15 -20.98 7.63
C PHE A 112 15.91 -21.36 8.45
N ALA A 113 16.02 -21.25 9.78
CA ALA A 113 14.90 -21.48 10.68
C ALA A 113 13.82 -20.40 10.51
N ALA A 114 12.55 -20.80 10.56
CA ALA A 114 11.44 -19.85 10.47
C ALA A 114 11.61 -18.73 11.50
N THR A 115 11.54 -17.49 11.03
CA THR A 115 11.91 -16.30 11.81
C THR A 115 10.82 -15.25 11.69
N VAL A 116 10.59 -14.48 12.75
CA VAL A 116 9.68 -13.34 12.75
C VAL A 116 10.49 -12.04 12.79
N LEU A 117 10.33 -11.20 11.79
CA LEU A 117 10.96 -9.90 11.69
C LEU A 117 10.03 -8.85 12.32
N THR A 118 10.59 -8.08 13.26
CA THR A 118 9.91 -6.97 13.94
C THR A 118 10.53 -5.61 13.62
N ALA A 119 11.55 -5.59 12.77
CA ALA A 119 12.23 -4.36 12.35
C ALA A 119 11.40 -3.51 11.37
N ILE A 120 10.31 -4.06 10.81
CA ILE A 120 9.41 -3.35 9.90
C ILE A 120 8.36 -2.60 10.73
N PRO A 121 8.33 -1.25 10.70
CA PRO A 121 7.43 -0.49 11.57
C PRO A 121 5.96 -0.82 11.33
N GLY A 122 5.23 -1.16 12.40
CA GLY A 122 3.79 -1.42 12.35
C GLY A 122 3.40 -2.78 11.76
N TYR A 123 4.36 -3.65 11.44
CA TYR A 123 4.10 -5.01 10.96
C TYR A 123 5.00 -6.04 11.65
N SER A 124 4.44 -7.22 11.92
CA SER A 124 5.21 -8.42 12.24
C SER A 124 5.25 -9.30 11.00
N VAL A 125 6.45 -9.64 10.52
CA VAL A 125 6.60 -10.42 9.28
C VAL A 125 7.19 -11.78 9.60
N SER A 126 6.40 -12.85 9.46
CA SER A 126 6.92 -14.21 9.57
C SER A 126 7.48 -14.66 8.23
N VAL A 127 8.71 -15.18 8.23
CA VAL A 127 9.39 -15.66 7.04
C VAL A 127 9.80 -17.11 7.25
N ALA A 128 9.41 -17.97 6.32
CA ALA A 128 9.74 -19.38 6.31
C ALA A 128 10.41 -19.75 4.98
N CYS A 129 11.47 -20.55 5.06
CA CYS A 129 12.08 -21.20 3.91
C CYS A 129 11.73 -22.68 3.92
N THR A 130 11.33 -23.19 2.78
CA THR A 130 11.12 -24.62 2.55
C THR A 130 11.80 -25.05 1.26
N ARG A 131 12.16 -26.33 1.17
CA ARG A 131 12.65 -26.92 -0.07
C ARG A 131 11.44 -27.31 -0.93
N TYR A 132 11.54 -27.10 -2.24
CA TYR A 132 10.49 -27.46 -3.18
C TYR A 132 11.02 -28.42 -4.26
N PRO A 133 10.30 -29.51 -4.59
CA PRO A 133 9.16 -30.08 -3.87
C PRO A 133 9.62 -30.85 -2.61
N GLY A 134 9.24 -30.38 -1.42
CA GLY A 134 9.48 -31.06 -0.13
C GLY A 134 10.95 -31.40 0.18
N ALA A 135 11.18 -32.37 1.05
CA ALA A 135 12.51 -32.84 1.47
C ALA A 135 13.20 -33.78 0.46
N ALA A 136 12.83 -33.72 -0.83
CA ALA A 136 13.41 -34.54 -1.89
C ALA A 136 14.95 -34.42 -1.96
N THR A 137 15.63 -35.34 -2.63
CA THR A 137 17.06 -35.19 -2.97
C THR A 137 17.24 -34.04 -3.96
N PRO A 138 18.38 -33.32 -3.94
CA PRO A 138 18.66 -32.33 -4.98
C PRO A 138 18.77 -33.01 -6.36
N TYR A 139 18.54 -32.22 -7.41
CA TYR A 139 18.65 -32.69 -8.79
C TYR A 139 20.12 -32.68 -9.21
N ALA A 140 20.57 -33.75 -9.87
CA ALA A 140 21.94 -33.85 -10.36
C ALA A 140 21.93 -33.85 -11.90
N GLU A 141 22.55 -32.85 -12.50
CA GLU A 141 22.60 -32.67 -13.95
C GLU A 141 24.04 -32.40 -14.40
N SER A 142 24.64 -33.33 -15.14
CA SER A 142 25.97 -33.14 -15.74
C SER A 142 27.06 -32.67 -14.74
N GLY A 143 27.08 -33.23 -13.51
CA GLY A 143 28.04 -32.84 -12.46
C GLY A 143 27.64 -31.61 -11.65
N ARG A 144 26.50 -30.99 -11.95
CA ARG A 144 25.90 -29.89 -11.18
C ARG A 144 24.81 -30.42 -10.26
N THR A 145 24.64 -29.74 -9.15
CA THR A 145 23.61 -30.03 -8.15
C THR A 145 22.66 -28.84 -8.08
N ILE A 146 21.38 -29.06 -8.32
CA ILE A 146 20.35 -28.02 -8.42
C ILE A 146 19.27 -28.25 -7.36
N ARG A 147 18.80 -27.16 -6.75
CA ARG A 147 17.64 -27.20 -5.85
C ARG A 147 16.81 -25.94 -5.88
N ILE A 148 15.50 -26.15 -5.81
CA ILE A 148 14.51 -25.07 -5.69
C ILE A 148 14.13 -24.90 -4.22
N PHE A 149 14.09 -23.64 -3.80
CA PHE A 149 13.64 -23.21 -2.49
C PHE A 149 12.41 -22.33 -2.64
N GLU A 150 11.46 -22.47 -1.73
CA GLU A 150 10.28 -21.60 -1.62
C GLU A 150 10.40 -20.80 -0.32
N ILE A 151 10.42 -19.47 -0.46
CA ILE A 151 10.43 -18.51 0.64
C ILE A 151 9.05 -17.90 0.71
N VAL A 152 8.42 -18.00 1.87
CA VAL A 152 7.11 -17.44 2.15
C VAL A 152 7.26 -16.41 3.25
N ALA A 153 6.84 -15.18 2.96
CA ALA A 153 6.75 -14.11 3.95
C ALA A 153 5.29 -13.71 4.15
N THR A 154 4.85 -13.67 5.40
CA THR A 154 3.51 -13.22 5.78
C THR A 154 3.65 -12.00 6.69
N ALA A 155 3.14 -10.85 6.25
CA ALA A 155 3.11 -9.63 7.04
C ALA A 155 1.74 -9.43 7.68
N THR A 156 1.74 -9.26 9.00
CA THR A 156 0.55 -9.01 9.82
C THR A 156 0.68 -7.65 10.50
N ALA A 157 -0.32 -6.79 10.34
CA ALA A 157 -0.33 -5.48 11.00
C ALA A 157 -0.35 -5.64 12.53
N ILE A 158 0.53 -4.90 13.23
CA ILE A 158 0.56 -4.83 14.70
C ILE A 158 -0.01 -3.49 15.16
N GLY A 159 -1.14 -3.52 15.87
CA GLY A 159 -1.81 -2.33 16.38
C GLY A 159 -3.30 -2.56 16.65
N SER A 160 -3.92 -1.61 17.37
CA SER A 160 -5.36 -1.62 17.68
C SER A 160 -6.17 -1.07 16.51
N SER A 161 -6.36 -1.90 15.48
CA SER A 161 -7.33 -1.66 14.41
C SER A 161 -8.51 -2.61 14.60
N PRO A 162 -9.77 -2.20 14.32
CA PRO A 162 -10.91 -3.11 14.38
C PRO A 162 -10.82 -4.25 13.36
N VAL A 163 -9.93 -4.13 12.37
CA VAL A 163 -9.67 -5.14 11.33
C VAL A 163 -8.16 -5.41 11.26
N ILE A 164 -7.78 -6.69 11.34
CA ILE A 164 -6.40 -7.14 11.14
C ILE A 164 -6.15 -7.28 9.64
N VAL A 165 -5.12 -6.59 9.13
CA VAL A 165 -4.68 -6.69 7.73
C VAL A 165 -3.49 -7.65 7.65
N GLU A 166 -3.61 -8.66 6.79
CA GLU A 166 -2.56 -9.64 6.52
C GLU A 166 -2.29 -9.74 5.00
N ARG A 167 -1.02 -9.85 4.62
CA ARG A 167 -0.60 -10.11 3.23
C ARG A 167 0.51 -11.16 3.21
N GLN A 168 0.44 -12.07 2.24
CA GLN A 168 1.44 -13.11 2.03
C GLN A 168 2.07 -12.96 0.64
N VAL A 169 3.40 -13.08 0.59
CA VAL A 169 4.20 -13.10 -0.64
C VAL A 169 5.02 -14.37 -0.65
N LYS A 170 5.09 -15.04 -1.81
CA LYS A 170 5.86 -16.26 -2.03
C LYS A 170 6.83 -16.05 -3.18
N ALA A 171 8.07 -16.46 -2.99
CA ALA A 171 9.08 -16.51 -4.05
C ALA A 171 9.69 -17.89 -4.14
N ARG A 172 9.98 -18.32 -5.36
CA ARG A 172 10.75 -19.54 -5.64
C ARG A 172 12.07 -19.14 -6.26
N ILE A 173 13.15 -19.70 -5.73
CA ILE A 173 14.50 -19.46 -6.19
C ILE A 173 15.17 -20.81 -6.44
N GLU A 174 15.85 -20.91 -7.57
CA GLU A 174 16.70 -22.03 -7.89
C GLU A 174 18.14 -21.70 -7.50
N LYS A 175 18.82 -22.66 -6.89
CA LYS A 175 20.26 -22.58 -6.61
C LYS A 175 20.96 -23.78 -7.21
N CYS A 176 22.06 -23.49 -7.89
CA CYS A 176 22.91 -24.47 -8.52
C CYS A 176 24.30 -24.46 -7.87
N ARG A 177 24.95 -25.62 -7.80
CA ARG A 177 26.37 -25.76 -7.46
C ARG A 177 27.06 -26.67 -8.45
N ASP A 178 28.21 -26.25 -8.95
CA ASP A 178 29.04 -27.04 -9.84
C ASP A 178 30.26 -27.60 -9.07
N ALA A 179 30.38 -28.93 -9.01
CA ALA A 179 31.45 -29.59 -8.27
C ALA A 179 32.84 -29.40 -8.91
N THR A 180 32.90 -28.91 -10.15
CA THR A 180 34.15 -28.63 -10.86
C THR A 180 34.75 -27.26 -10.51
N ILE A 181 33.96 -26.37 -9.91
CA ILE A 181 34.41 -25.05 -9.50
C ILE A 181 35.15 -25.17 -8.16
N THR A 182 36.42 -24.75 -8.14
CA THR A 182 37.31 -24.86 -6.97
C THR A 182 37.51 -23.56 -6.19
N ALA A 183 36.91 -22.46 -6.67
CA ALA A 183 36.92 -21.14 -6.01
C ALA A 183 35.60 -20.40 -6.27
N ALA A 184 35.12 -19.63 -5.29
CA ALA A 184 33.87 -18.88 -5.40
C ALA A 184 33.84 -17.90 -6.59
N PRO A 185 32.67 -17.61 -7.18
CA PRO A 185 31.35 -18.17 -6.85
C PRO A 185 31.16 -19.60 -7.39
N TYR A 186 30.53 -20.47 -6.58
CA TYR A 186 30.29 -21.89 -6.92
C TYR A 186 28.99 -22.13 -7.68
N ASP A 187 28.29 -21.05 -8.02
CA ASP A 187 27.07 -21.08 -8.83
C ASP A 187 27.37 -21.59 -10.25
N CYS A 188 26.42 -22.35 -10.79
CA CYS A 188 26.23 -22.46 -12.22
C CYS A 188 25.09 -21.50 -12.63
#